data_AF-A0A1V4XDN4-F1
#
_entry.id   AF-A0A1V4XDN4-F1
#
_cell.length_a   1.000
_cell.length_b   1.000
_cell.length_c   1.000
_cell.angle_alpha   90.00
_cell.angle_beta   90.00
_cell.angle_gamma   90.00
#
_symmetry.space_group_name_H-M   'P 1'
#
loop_
_entity.id
_entity.type
_entity.pdbx_description
1 polymer ?
#
loop_
_entity_poly.entity_id
_entity_poly.type
_entity_poly.pdbx_seq_one_letter_code
_entity_poly.pdbx_strand_id
1 'polypeptide(L)'
;MKRILLCLFVVFVIPTSIFATSLPMTIAFEFQEHGKFTGVIGKAYVTETSIEIVTFVENNGEIVPFAFIETILEKHSKTAGLYSVKCRNQLGVISTGTIDIRDQLKPKITLISDNGIILTNISEAGRRMKAKIFPKMNLGK
;
A
#
# COMPACT_ATOMS: atom_id res chain seq x y z
N MET A 1 -46.40 -46.13 13.42
CA MET A 1 -44.95 -46.01 13.19
C MET A 1 -44.64 -44.56 12.80
N LYS A 2 -44.12 -43.75 13.74
CA LYS A 2 -43.73 -42.35 13.48
C LYS A 2 -42.22 -42.30 13.23
N ARG A 3 -41.79 -41.84 12.05
CA ARG A 3 -40.38 -41.56 11.75
C ARG A 3 -40.07 -40.14 12.20
N ILE A 4 -39.20 -39.99 13.18
CA ILE A 4 -38.65 -38.69 13.59
C ILE A 4 -37.46 -38.42 12.69
N LEU A 5 -37.59 -37.41 11.83
CA LEU A 5 -36.51 -36.92 10.98
C LEU A 5 -35.65 -35.96 11.83
N LEU A 6 -34.47 -36.41 12.23
CA LEU A 6 -33.47 -35.58 12.92
C LEU A 6 -32.74 -34.74 11.85
N CYS A 7 -33.12 -33.48 11.67
CA CYS A 7 -32.36 -32.55 10.83
C CYS A 7 -31.11 -32.09 11.59
N LEU A 8 -29.95 -32.63 11.20
CA LEU A 8 -28.63 -32.22 11.69
C LEU A 8 -28.28 -30.87 11.02
N PHE A 9 -28.45 -29.77 11.74
CA PHE A 9 -27.95 -28.45 11.31
C PHE A 9 -26.42 -28.42 11.48
N VAL A 10 -25.68 -28.70 10.41
CA VAL A 10 -24.24 -28.40 10.35
C VAL A 10 -24.12 -26.90 10.10
N VAL A 11 -23.93 -26.13 11.18
CA VAL A 11 -23.59 -24.71 11.07
C VAL A 11 -22.18 -24.63 10.49
N PHE A 12 -22.08 -24.30 9.21
CA PHE A 12 -20.82 -23.86 8.60
C PHE A 12 -20.41 -22.55 9.29
N VAL A 13 -19.52 -22.65 10.27
CA VAL A 13 -18.81 -21.49 10.81
C VAL A 13 -17.84 -21.05 9.72
N ILE A 14 -18.31 -20.20 8.81
CA ILE A 14 -17.41 -19.43 7.94
C ILE A 14 -16.61 -18.55 8.91
N PRO A 15 -15.27 -18.66 8.98
CA PRO A 15 -14.50 -17.72 9.75
C PRO A 15 -14.68 -16.37 9.06
N THR A 16 -15.54 -15.52 9.62
CA THR A 16 -15.52 -14.10 9.35
C THR A 16 -14.18 -13.62 9.90
N SER A 17 -13.18 -13.56 9.04
CA SER A 17 -11.96 -12.82 9.34
C SER A 17 -12.40 -11.41 9.68
N ILE A 18 -12.37 -11.09 10.97
CA ILE A 18 -12.61 -9.76 11.51
C ILE A 18 -11.47 -8.90 10.95
N PHE A 19 -11.70 -8.32 9.79
CA PHE A 19 -10.78 -7.35 9.21
C PHE A 19 -10.84 -6.12 10.11
N ALA A 20 -9.80 -5.93 10.91
CA ALA A 20 -9.64 -4.74 11.71
C ALA A 20 -9.60 -3.55 10.75
N THR A 21 -10.65 -2.73 10.78
CA THR A 21 -10.77 -1.50 9.99
C THR A 21 -9.68 -0.53 10.43
N SER A 22 -8.52 -0.58 9.79
CA SER A 22 -7.47 0.41 10.04
C SER A 22 -7.88 1.71 9.36
N LEU A 23 -7.82 2.83 10.09
CA LEU A 23 -8.02 4.15 9.49
C LEU A 23 -7.06 4.30 8.29
N PRO A 24 -7.50 4.96 7.23
CA PRO A 24 -6.69 5.03 6.04
C PRO A 24 -5.47 5.91 6.31
N MET A 25 -4.30 5.38 5.95
CA MET A 25 -3.01 5.96 6.34
C MET A 25 -2.28 6.56 5.15
N THR A 26 -1.67 7.72 5.36
CA THR A 26 -0.83 8.37 4.35
C THR A 26 0.65 8.12 4.64
N ILE A 27 1.36 7.54 3.68
CA ILE A 27 2.78 7.20 3.78
C ILE A 27 3.56 7.99 2.72
N ALA A 28 4.61 8.69 3.12
CA ALA A 28 5.54 9.31 2.18
C ALA A 28 6.44 8.25 1.58
N PHE A 29 6.50 8.20 0.24
CA PHE A 29 7.24 7.17 -0.48
C PHE A 29 8.14 7.77 -1.57
N GLU A 30 9.03 6.93 -2.08
CA GLU A 30 9.77 7.14 -3.31
C GLU A 30 9.74 5.89 -4.19
N PHE A 31 10.00 6.08 -5.48
CA PHE A 31 10.34 4.98 -6.35
C PHE A 31 11.84 4.73 -6.38
N GLN A 32 12.18 3.44 -6.40
CA GLN A 32 13.53 2.97 -6.66
C GLN A 32 13.53 2.00 -7.83
N GLU A 33 14.63 2.00 -8.56
CA GLU A 33 14.93 1.01 -9.59
C GLU A 33 16.34 0.48 -9.30
N HIS A 34 16.49 -0.85 -9.22
CA HIS A 34 17.75 -1.48 -8.78
C HIS A 34 18.29 -0.94 -7.44
N GLY A 35 17.39 -0.61 -6.51
CA GLY A 35 17.73 -0.04 -5.19
C GLY A 35 18.21 1.41 -5.21
N LYS A 36 18.08 2.11 -6.35
CA LYS A 36 18.46 3.51 -6.49
C LYS A 36 17.23 4.39 -6.64
N PHE A 37 17.21 5.51 -5.92
CA PHE A 37 16.18 6.54 -6.02
C PHE A 37 16.04 7.06 -7.46
N THR A 38 14.83 7.06 -8.00
CA THR A 38 14.55 7.44 -9.40
C THR A 38 14.29 8.94 -9.60
N GLY A 39 14.26 9.74 -8.53
CA GLY A 39 13.80 11.13 -8.61
C GLY A 39 12.28 11.29 -8.52
N VAL A 40 11.54 10.21 -8.26
CA VAL A 40 10.08 10.27 -8.07
C VAL A 40 9.74 10.04 -6.61
N ILE A 41 9.05 11.01 -6.01
CA ILE A 41 8.51 10.91 -4.64
C ILE A 41 7.00 11.04 -4.66
N GLY A 42 6.33 10.65 -3.59
CA GLY A 42 4.89 10.76 -3.53
C GLY A 42 4.30 10.50 -2.17
N LYS A 43 2.97 10.43 -2.16
CA LYS A 43 2.17 9.98 -1.02
C LYS A 43 1.31 8.79 -1.44
N ALA A 44 1.29 7.78 -0.59
CA ALA A 44 0.44 6.60 -0.74
C ALA A 44 -0.62 6.62 0.36
N TYR A 45 -1.89 6.54 -0.03
CA TYR A 45 -3.03 6.42 0.87
C TYR A 45 -3.51 4.98 0.85
N VAL A 46 -3.25 4.27 1.95
CA VAL A 46 -3.58 2.85 2.09
C VAL A 46 -4.99 2.72 2.63
N THR A 47 -5.83 2.00 1.91
CA THR A 47 -7.19 1.62 2.33
C THR A 47 -7.26 0.11 2.56
N GLU A 48 -8.47 -0.41 2.83
CA GLU A 48 -8.66 -1.85 2.94
C GLU A 48 -8.56 -2.58 1.60
N THR A 49 -8.89 -1.92 0.49
CA THR A 49 -9.02 -2.55 -0.84
C THR A 49 -8.05 -1.99 -1.88
N SER A 50 -7.36 -0.90 -1.57
CA SER A 50 -6.49 -0.21 -2.52
C SER A 50 -5.35 0.54 -1.84
N ILE A 51 -4.35 0.88 -2.64
CA ILE A 51 -3.34 1.89 -2.31
C ILE A 51 -3.46 2.97 -3.38
N GLU A 52 -3.95 4.13 -2.98
CA GLU A 52 -4.10 5.29 -3.85
C GLU A 52 -2.83 6.12 -3.83
N ILE A 53 -2.25 6.36 -5.00
CA ILE A 53 -0.90 6.91 -5.11
C ILE A 53 -0.95 8.21 -5.87
N VAL A 54 -0.27 9.23 -5.34
CA VAL A 54 0.06 10.47 -6.07
C VAL A 54 1.57 10.66 -6.02
N THR A 55 2.17 10.70 -7.19
CA THR A 55 3.60 10.96 -7.41
C THR A 55 3.84 12.39 -7.85
N PHE A 56 5.06 12.85 -7.63
CA PHE A 56 5.58 14.12 -8.09
C PHE A 56 6.98 13.88 -8.67
N VAL A 57 7.17 14.32 -9.90
CA VAL A 57 8.46 14.33 -10.59
C VAL A 57 8.77 15.75 -11.04
N GLU A 58 10.04 16.13 -10.99
CA GLU A 58 10.52 17.37 -11.60
C GLU A 58 10.90 17.08 -13.05
N ASN A 59 10.38 17.89 -13.97
CA ASN A 59 10.64 17.79 -15.40
C ASN A 59 10.81 19.20 -15.96
N ASN A 60 12.03 19.57 -16.35
CA ASN A 60 12.37 20.88 -16.93
C ASN A 60 11.93 22.09 -16.08
N GLY A 61 12.08 22.01 -14.76
CA GLY A 61 11.68 23.04 -13.81
C GLY A 61 10.20 23.04 -13.44
N GLU A 62 9.39 22.17 -14.06
CA GLU A 62 7.99 21.99 -13.73
C GLU A 62 7.77 20.74 -12.87
N ILE A 63 6.75 20.82 -12.03
CA ILE A 63 6.30 19.70 -11.21
C ILE A 63 5.14 19.03 -11.95
N VAL A 64 5.32 17.76 -12.27
CA VAL A 64 4.27 16.96 -12.90
C VAL A 64 3.72 15.98 -11.87
N PRO A 65 2.48 16.18 -11.38
CA PRO A 65 1.81 15.19 -10.56
C PRO A 65 1.25 14.06 -11.43
N PHE A 66 1.36 12.83 -10.96
CA PHE A 66 0.70 11.69 -11.60
C PHE A 66 0.05 10.78 -10.55
N ALA A 67 -1.22 10.45 -10.76
CA ALA A 67 -2.01 9.65 -9.83
C ALA A 67 -2.42 8.31 -10.45
N PHE A 68 -2.36 7.26 -9.65
CA PHE A 68 -2.78 5.92 -10.04
C PHE A 68 -3.17 5.11 -8.80
N ILE A 69 -3.76 3.93 -9.03
CA ILE A 69 -4.26 3.06 -7.97
C ILE A 69 -3.64 1.68 -8.12
N GLU A 70 -3.24 1.11 -6.98
CA GLU A 70 -2.86 -0.29 -6.81
C GLU A 70 -3.99 -1.01 -6.07
N THR A 71 -4.82 -1.78 -6.79
CA THR A 71 -5.89 -2.59 -6.17
C THR A 71 -5.27 -3.75 -5.41
N ILE A 72 -5.63 -3.92 -4.13
CA ILE A 72 -5.17 -5.03 -3.31
C ILE A 72 -5.95 -6.28 -3.71
N LEU A 73 -5.26 -7.26 -4.28
CA LEU A 73 -5.82 -8.56 -4.67
C LEU A 73 -5.78 -9.57 -3.53
N GLU A 74 -4.68 -9.58 -2.78
CA GLU A 74 -4.46 -10.48 -1.65
C GLU A 74 -3.85 -9.67 -0.48
N LYS A 75 -4.34 -9.90 0.74
CA LYS A 75 -3.86 -9.26 1.99
C LYS A 75 -3.79 -10.31 3.09
N HIS A 76 -2.59 -10.65 3.52
CA HIS A 76 -2.34 -11.63 4.58
C HIS A 76 -1.75 -10.94 5.81
N SER A 77 -2.43 -11.04 6.95
CA SER A 77 -1.90 -10.58 8.23
C SER A 77 -0.79 -11.53 8.69
N LYS A 78 0.44 -11.00 8.85
CA LYS A 78 1.56 -11.72 9.49
C LYS A 78 1.48 -11.60 11.00
N THR A 79 1.08 -10.42 11.47
CA THR A 79 0.75 -10.10 12.86
C THR A 79 -0.11 -8.83 12.85
N ALA A 80 -0.70 -8.46 13.97
CA ALA A 80 -1.51 -7.25 14.08
C ALA A 80 -0.73 -6.03 13.55
N GLY A 81 -1.26 -5.40 12.49
CA GLY A 81 -0.64 -4.24 11.86
C GLY A 81 0.52 -4.53 10.90
N LEU A 82 0.87 -5.79 10.60
CA LEU A 82 1.85 -6.12 9.57
C LEU A 82 1.23 -7.03 8.52
N TYR A 83 1.13 -6.53 7.29
CA TYR A 83 0.46 -7.21 6.19
C TYR A 83 1.44 -7.53 5.07
N SER A 84 1.30 -8.71 4.48
CA SER A 84 1.82 -8.98 3.14
C SER A 84 0.70 -8.77 2.14
N VAL A 85 1.00 -8.06 1.05
CA VAL A 85 0.01 -7.68 0.06
C VAL A 85 0.48 -8.06 -1.34
N LYS A 86 -0.49 -8.37 -2.19
CA LYS A 86 -0.33 -8.44 -3.63
C LYS A 86 -1.32 -7.46 -4.24
N CYS A 87 -0.80 -6.60 -5.10
CA CYS A 87 -1.54 -5.53 -5.73
C CYS A 87 -1.50 -5.66 -7.25
N ARG A 88 -2.43 -4.97 -7.92
CA ARG A 88 -2.42 -4.77 -9.36
C ARG A 88 -2.75 -3.32 -9.67
N ASN A 89 -1.95 -2.69 -10.52
CA ASN A 89 -2.23 -1.35 -10.99
C ASN A 89 -3.17 -1.32 -12.21
N GLN A 90 -3.53 -0.11 -12.64
CA GLN A 90 -4.43 0.13 -13.78
C GLN A 90 -3.89 -0.39 -15.12
N LEU A 91 -2.57 -0.63 -15.23
CA LEU A 91 -1.92 -1.21 -16.42
C LEU A 91 -1.79 -2.74 -16.34
N GLY A 92 -2.31 -3.37 -15.29
CA GLY A 92 -2.24 -4.81 -15.08
C GLY A 92 -0.92 -5.31 -14.48
N VAL A 93 0.02 -4.40 -14.15
CA VAL A 93 1.29 -4.77 -13.49
C VAL A 93 0.99 -5.24 -12.08
N ILE A 94 1.57 -6.38 -11.70
CA ILE A 94 1.48 -6.92 -10.35
C ILE A 94 2.61 -6.36 -9.50
N SER A 95 2.27 -6.02 -8.26
CA SER A 95 3.22 -5.62 -7.23
C SER A 95 3.03 -6.48 -5.99
N THR A 96 4.11 -6.91 -5.33
CA THR A 96 4.05 -7.67 -4.09
C THR A 96 4.90 -7.03 -3.01
N GLY A 97 4.50 -7.15 -1.75
CA GLY A 97 5.34 -6.65 -0.67
C GLY A 97 4.62 -6.55 0.67
N THR A 98 4.99 -5.54 1.46
CA THR A 98 4.56 -5.41 2.85
C THR A 98 4.09 -4.01 3.19
N ILE A 99 3.08 -3.96 4.07
CA ILE A 99 2.61 -2.74 4.73
C ILE A 99 2.72 -2.96 6.25
N ASP A 100 3.50 -2.12 6.93
CA ASP A 100 3.71 -2.19 8.38
C ASP A 100 3.15 -0.93 9.04
N ILE A 101 2.07 -1.11 9.79
CA ILE A 101 1.28 -0.07 10.43
C ILE A 101 1.31 -0.19 11.96
N ARG A 102 2.19 -1.05 12.48
CA ARG A 102 2.34 -1.27 13.93
C ARG A 102 2.68 0.02 14.67
N ASP A 103 3.48 0.89 14.03
CA ASP A 103 3.69 2.27 14.45
C ASP A 103 2.87 3.21 13.55
N GLN A 104 1.72 3.67 14.03
CA GLN A 104 0.84 4.60 13.30
C GLN A 104 1.48 5.98 13.04
N LEU A 105 2.57 6.32 13.76
CA LEU A 105 3.34 7.53 13.53
C LEU A 105 4.44 7.32 12.49
N LYS A 106 4.85 6.08 12.21
CA LYS A 106 5.91 5.75 11.26
C LYS A 106 5.55 4.52 10.42
N PRO A 107 4.47 4.61 9.64
CA PRO A 107 4.03 3.51 8.80
C PRO A 107 5.08 3.21 7.72
N LYS A 108 5.23 1.93 7.38
CA LYS A 108 6.16 1.49 6.36
C LYS A 108 5.47 0.78 5.22
N ILE A 109 6.01 0.97 4.02
CA ILE A 109 5.55 0.33 2.81
C ILE A 109 6.75 -0.12 1.99
N THR A 110 6.65 -1.30 1.41
CA THR A 110 7.56 -1.77 0.37
C THR A 110 6.74 -2.61 -0.58
N LEU A 111 6.65 -2.20 -1.85
CA LEU A 111 6.05 -2.98 -2.93
C LEU A 111 7.06 -3.09 -4.05
N ILE A 112 7.20 -4.28 -4.62
CA ILE A 112 8.07 -4.55 -5.76
C ILE A 112 7.16 -5.00 -6.88
N SER A 113 7.17 -4.26 -7.98
CA SER A 113 6.46 -4.64 -9.20
C SER A 113 7.23 -5.68 -9.99
N ASP A 114 6.52 -6.45 -10.81
CA ASP A 114 7.12 -7.49 -11.67
C ASP A 114 8.17 -6.93 -12.66
N ASN A 115 8.12 -5.63 -12.98
CA ASN A 115 9.11 -4.95 -13.80
C ASN A 115 10.31 -4.38 -13.00
N GLY A 116 10.41 -4.67 -11.70
CA GLY A 116 11.56 -4.30 -10.86
C GLY A 116 11.52 -2.91 -10.23
N ILE A 117 10.42 -2.16 -10.40
CA ILE A 117 10.22 -0.89 -9.70
C ILE A 117 9.81 -1.15 -8.25
N ILE A 118 10.41 -0.41 -7.33
CA ILE A 118 10.16 -0.54 -5.89
C ILE A 118 9.49 0.74 -5.41
N LEU A 119 8.28 0.61 -4.88
CA LEU A 119 7.65 1.64 -4.05
C LEU A 119 8.09 1.42 -2.61
N THR A 120 8.82 2.35 -2.02
CA THR A 120 9.29 2.23 -0.62
C THR A 120 9.19 3.55 0.12
N ASN A 121 9.26 3.54 1.45
CA ASN A 121 9.32 4.77 2.23
C ASN A 121 10.38 5.74 1.71
N ILE A 122 10.08 7.02 1.79
CA ILE A 122 10.98 8.07 1.33
C ILE A 122 12.34 8.00 2.04
N SER A 123 13.42 7.96 1.26
CA SER A 123 14.80 7.95 1.75
C SER A 123 15.26 9.35 2.16
N GLU A 124 16.49 9.46 2.67
CA GLU A 124 17.10 10.77 2.91
C GLU A 124 17.29 11.58 1.63
N ALA A 125 17.59 10.92 0.51
CA ALA A 125 17.69 11.59 -0.79
C ALA A 125 16.33 12.14 -1.23
N GLY A 126 15.27 11.33 -1.12
CA GLY A 126 13.90 11.76 -1.40
C GLY A 126 13.46 12.90 -0.47
N ARG A 127 13.78 12.87 0.82
CA ARG A 127 13.49 13.95 1.77
C ARG A 127 14.20 15.26 1.40
N ARG A 128 15.46 15.20 0.97
CA ARG A 128 16.19 16.37 0.48
C ARG A 128 15.56 16.94 -0.79
N MET A 129 15.15 16.09 -1.73
CA MET A 129 14.39 16.52 -2.91
C MET A 129 13.07 17.19 -2.51
N LYS A 130 12.31 16.57 -1.60
CA LYS A 130 11.09 17.13 -1.02
C LYS A 130 11.34 18.52 -0.44
N ALA A 131 12.37 18.68 0.39
CA ALA A 131 12.68 19.97 1.01
C ALA A 131 13.05 21.04 -0.02
N LYS A 132 13.78 20.67 -1.08
CA LYS A 132 14.22 21.59 -2.13
C LYS A 132 13.09 22.00 -3.08
N ILE A 133 12.29 21.04 -3.54
CA ILE A 133 11.33 21.22 -4.64
C ILE A 133 9.90 21.34 -4.13
N PHE A 134 9.58 20.70 -3.01
CA PHE A 134 8.22 20.59 -2.44
C PHE A 134 8.16 21.03 -0.97
N PRO A 135 8.72 22.18 -0.55
CA PRO A 135 8.92 22.51 0.86
C PRO A 135 7.59 22.53 1.64
N LYS A 136 6.53 23.06 1.02
CA LYS A 136 5.19 23.21 1.64
C LYS A 136 4.29 21.98 1.49
N MET A 137 4.69 20.98 0.69
CA MET A 137 3.85 19.82 0.43
C MET A 137 3.86 18.86 1.62
N ASN A 138 2.69 18.35 2.00
CA ASN A 138 2.57 17.27 2.97
C ASN A 138 2.45 15.94 2.21
N LEU A 139 3.48 15.09 2.30
CA LEU A 139 3.50 13.76 1.69
C LEU A 139 3.02 12.66 2.64
N GLY A 140 2.64 13.01 3.87
CA GLY A 140 2.39 12.04 4.93
C GLY A 140 3.62 11.82 5.81
N LYS A 141 3.61 10.68 6.51
CA LYS A 141 4.63 10.30 7.48
C LYS A 141 5.70 9.42 6.84
#